data_AF-A0A7Y5VSM3-F1
#
_entry.id   AF-A0A7Y5VSM3-F1
#
_cell.length_a   1.000
_cell.length_b   1.000
_cell.length_c   1.000
_cell.angle_alpha   90.00
_cell.angle_beta   90.00
_cell.angle_gamma   90.00
#
_symmetry.space_group_name_H-M   'P 1'
#
loop_
_entity.id
_entity.type
_entity.pdbx_description
1 polymer ?
#
loop_
_entity_poly.entity_id
_entity_poly.type
_entity_poly.pdbx_seq_one_letter_code
_entity_poly.pdbx_strand_id
1 'polypeptide(L)'
;MRWPPPPETLGAFAVRDVRDTPSVPDQGQRRWERRMRLESLEPGEHEIPAIGCLFVDQRPDRRPAGAGAAPDEPASATQAVEPREEQELSAGPLVIRVASVVGDDADPTHFRDIKGAVDVPLERAWAWALWALAAIVVLAGAFVALRARRRARAADTPPPPPPHVWALGELDRLAAEDLPGRGAYHEYYYRLSGIVRQYIERRFGLMAPERTTEEFLLEAGRDPSLRDEHRALLAPFLQACDLVKFARYEPSRSDAESAMQTARTFVAQTAPVETPASAACGSDQIGNRVG
;
A
#
# COMPACT_ATOMS: atom_id res chain seq x y z
N MET A 1 -44.41 18.81 -25.83
CA MET A 1 -43.93 18.01 -26.99
C MET A 1 -43.94 16.56 -26.59
N ARG A 2 -44.62 15.71 -27.34
CA ARG A 2 -44.46 14.26 -27.23
C ARG A 2 -43.82 13.81 -28.53
N TRP A 3 -42.63 13.24 -28.43
CA TRP A 3 -41.99 12.65 -29.59
C TRP A 3 -42.68 11.32 -29.94
N PRO A 4 -42.78 10.96 -31.24
CA PRO A 4 -43.22 9.62 -31.61
C PRO A 4 -42.24 8.56 -31.06
N PRO A 5 -42.70 7.31 -30.83
CA PRO A 5 -41.80 6.23 -30.44
C PRO A 5 -40.67 6.11 -31.49
N PRO A 6 -39.41 5.91 -31.06
CA PRO A 6 -38.31 5.82 -32.00
C PRO A 6 -38.48 4.59 -32.91
N PRO A 7 -38.36 4.74 -34.24
CA PRO A 7 -38.41 3.59 -35.14
C PRO A 7 -37.11 2.77 -35.01
N GLU A 8 -37.18 1.46 -35.27
CA GLU A 8 -35.99 0.58 -35.27
C GLU A 8 -35.01 0.93 -36.40
N THR A 9 -35.53 1.49 -37.49
CA THR A 9 -34.77 1.95 -38.65
C THR A 9 -35.22 3.35 -39.05
N LEU A 10 -34.29 4.13 -39.59
CA LEU A 10 -34.56 5.46 -40.11
C LEU A 10 -33.98 5.53 -41.53
N GLY A 11 -34.82 5.20 -42.52
CA GLY A 11 -34.35 4.96 -43.89
C GLY A 11 -33.46 3.72 -43.95
N ALA A 12 -32.27 3.86 -44.52
CA ALA A 12 -31.27 2.79 -44.59
C ALA A 12 -30.42 2.62 -43.32
N PHE A 13 -30.64 3.45 -42.29
CA PHE A 13 -29.87 3.42 -41.05
C PHE A 13 -30.57 2.58 -39.97
N ALA A 14 -29.79 1.77 -39.25
CA ALA A 14 -30.25 1.14 -38.01
C ALA A 14 -30.16 2.14 -36.85
N VAL A 15 -31.23 2.29 -36.07
CA VAL A 15 -31.25 3.17 -34.90
C VAL A 15 -30.75 2.36 -33.69
N ARG A 16 -29.56 2.70 -33.18
CA ARG A 16 -28.90 1.92 -32.11
C ARG A 16 -29.17 2.43 -30.71
N ASP A 17 -29.28 3.75 -30.55
CA ASP A 17 -29.56 4.38 -29.27
C ASP A 17 -30.38 5.66 -29.50
N VAL A 18 -31.36 5.91 -28.66
CA VAL A 18 -32.18 7.13 -28.69
C VAL A 18 -32.28 7.68 -27.27
N ARG A 19 -31.85 8.92 -27.11
CA ARG A 19 -31.90 9.64 -25.84
C ARG A 19 -32.71 10.92 -25.99
N ASP A 20 -33.77 11.02 -25.22
CA ASP A 20 -34.62 12.20 -25.15
C ASP A 20 -34.24 13.00 -23.91
N THR A 21 -33.75 14.22 -24.11
CA THR A 21 -33.45 15.12 -23.00
C THR A 21 -34.72 15.88 -22.61
N PRO A 22 -35.13 15.90 -21.33
CA PRO A 22 -36.30 16.64 -20.88
C PRO A 22 -36.10 18.15 -21.08
N SER A 23 -37.20 18.89 -21.28
CA SER A 23 -37.13 20.30 -21.69
C SER A 23 -36.38 21.18 -20.69
N VAL A 24 -35.40 21.94 -21.16
CA VAL A 24 -34.73 22.99 -20.37
C VAL A 24 -35.34 24.35 -20.74
N PRO A 25 -35.76 25.19 -19.76
CA PRO A 25 -36.23 26.54 -20.06
C PRO A 25 -35.05 27.42 -20.49
N ASP A 26 -35.16 28.03 -21.67
CA ASP A 26 -34.14 28.90 -22.28
C ASP A 26 -34.78 30.22 -22.71
N GLN A 27 -34.49 31.31 -21.99
CA GLN A 27 -34.92 32.69 -22.30
C GLN A 27 -36.38 32.86 -22.78
N GLY A 28 -37.33 32.22 -22.09
CA GLY A 28 -38.77 32.31 -22.41
C GLY A 28 -39.27 31.33 -23.48
N GLN A 29 -38.41 30.45 -23.98
CA GLN A 29 -38.74 29.33 -24.85
C GLN A 29 -38.42 28.00 -24.16
N ARG A 30 -39.12 26.92 -24.56
CA ARG A 30 -38.82 25.56 -24.11
C ARG A 30 -38.11 24.83 -25.25
N ARG A 31 -36.92 24.28 -24.98
CA ARG A 31 -36.17 23.47 -25.95
C ARG A 31 -36.31 21.99 -25.61
N TRP A 32 -36.65 21.17 -26.59
CA TRP A 32 -36.62 19.71 -26.50
C TRP A 32 -35.55 19.19 -27.45
N GLU A 33 -34.67 18.30 -26.98
CA GLU A 33 -33.60 17.68 -27.79
C GLU A 33 -33.76 16.16 -27.74
N ARG A 34 -33.84 15.54 -28.92
CA ARG A 34 -33.75 14.09 -29.10
C ARG A 34 -32.45 13.80 -29.84
N ARG A 35 -31.60 12.95 -29.27
CA ARG A 35 -30.35 12.51 -29.87
C ARG A 35 -30.45 11.04 -30.26
N MET A 36 -30.29 10.74 -31.55
CA MET A 36 -30.28 9.38 -32.08
C MET A 36 -28.87 9.01 -32.56
N ARG A 37 -28.45 7.76 -32.33
CA ARG A 37 -27.25 7.17 -32.94
C ARG A 37 -27.69 6.26 -34.09
N LEU A 38 -27.31 6.65 -35.30
CA LEU A 38 -27.57 5.94 -36.54
C LEU A 38 -26.32 5.17 -36.97
N GLU A 39 -26.50 3.94 -37.45
CA GLU A 39 -25.42 3.11 -37.99
C GLU A 39 -25.80 2.63 -39.40
N SER A 40 -24.85 2.69 -40.34
CA SER A 40 -24.94 2.04 -41.65
C SER A 40 -23.65 1.27 -41.91
N LEU A 41 -23.81 0.06 -42.47
CA LEU A 41 -22.70 -0.81 -42.89
C LEU A 41 -22.43 -0.71 -44.39
N GLU A 42 -23.28 0.02 -45.13
CA GLU A 42 -23.16 0.20 -46.56
C GLU A 42 -22.52 1.57 -46.88
N PRO A 43 -21.42 1.62 -47.66
CA PRO A 43 -20.86 2.87 -48.13
C PRO A 43 -21.72 3.45 -49.26
N GLY A 44 -21.91 4.77 -49.29
CA GLY A 44 -22.74 5.43 -50.31
C GLY A 44 -23.54 6.63 -49.79
N GLU A 45 -24.33 7.23 -50.67
CA GLU A 45 -25.28 8.29 -50.29
C GLU A 45 -26.55 7.67 -49.73
N HIS A 46 -26.89 8.07 -48.50
CA HIS A 46 -28.04 7.57 -47.79
C HIS A 46 -28.89 8.74 -47.30
N GLU A 47 -30.20 8.58 -47.43
CA GLU A 47 -31.17 9.59 -47.02
C GLU A 47 -31.75 9.25 -45.66
N ILE A 48 -31.73 10.24 -44.76
CA ILE A 48 -32.50 10.22 -43.52
C ILE A 48 -33.87 10.83 -43.83
N PRO A 49 -34.97 10.06 -43.74
CA PRO A 49 -36.31 10.55 -44.05
C PRO A 49 -36.74 11.67 -43.09
N ALA A 50 -37.68 12.49 -43.53
CA ALA A 50 -38.26 13.56 -42.73
C ALA A 50 -38.85 13.04 -41.40
N ILE A 51 -38.60 13.75 -40.30
CA ILE A 51 -39.09 13.37 -38.97
C ILE A 51 -40.14 14.38 -38.51
N GLY A 52 -41.36 13.90 -38.31
CA GLY A 52 -42.49 14.65 -37.75
C GLY A 52 -42.52 14.58 -36.21
N CYS A 53 -42.92 15.68 -35.58
CA CYS A 53 -43.07 15.80 -34.13
C CYS A 53 -44.41 16.44 -33.79
N LEU A 54 -45.17 15.83 -32.89
CA LEU A 54 -46.45 16.36 -32.43
C LEU A 54 -46.25 17.23 -31.17
N PHE A 55 -46.71 18.46 -31.23
CA PHE A 55 -46.72 19.39 -30.10
C PHE A 55 -48.13 19.86 -29.77
N VAL A 56 -48.48 19.80 -28.48
CA VAL A 56 -49.71 20.36 -27.93
C VAL A 56 -49.32 21.59 -27.13
N ASP A 57 -49.79 22.78 -27.53
CA ASP A 57 -49.63 24.01 -26.76
C ASP A 57 -50.64 24.02 -25.60
N GLN A 58 -50.18 24.38 -24.40
CA GLN A 58 -50.99 24.34 -23.17
C GLN A 58 -51.15 25.73 -22.53
N ARG A 59 -50.90 26.81 -23.26
CA ARG A 59 -51.14 28.17 -22.74
C ARG A 59 -52.65 28.45 -22.67
N PRO A 60 -53.22 28.75 -21.49
CA PRO A 60 -54.60 29.19 -21.39
C PRO A 60 -54.59 30.69 -21.68
N ASP A 61 -54.82 31.08 -22.94
CA ASP A 61 -55.41 32.38 -23.34
C ASP A 61 -55.13 32.66 -24.81
N ARG A 62 -56.00 32.16 -25.67
CA ARG A 62 -56.36 32.88 -26.89
C ARG A 62 -57.87 32.85 -27.02
N ARG A 63 -58.52 33.75 -26.28
CA ARG A 63 -59.93 34.08 -26.51
C ARG A 63 -60.03 34.52 -27.99
N PRO A 64 -60.83 33.87 -28.85
CA PRO A 64 -61.07 34.38 -30.19
C PRO A 64 -61.64 35.79 -30.07
N ALA A 65 -61.06 36.75 -30.78
CA ALA A 65 -61.57 38.10 -30.85
C ALA A 65 -62.94 38.07 -31.54
N GLY A 66 -64.01 38.15 -30.74
CA GLY A 66 -65.39 38.17 -31.25
C GLY A 66 -66.40 37.65 -30.23
N ALA A 67 -66.65 38.40 -29.17
CA ALA A 67 -67.81 38.18 -28.30
C ALA A 67 -68.95 39.15 -28.70
N GLY A 68 -70.10 38.58 -29.03
CA GLY A 68 -71.44 39.18 -28.86
C GLY A 68 -72.34 38.02 -28.43
N ALA A 69 -72.67 37.90 -27.14
CA ALA A 69 -73.92 38.37 -26.51
C ALA A 69 -75.15 37.58 -27.04
N ALA A 70 -76.00 36.92 -26.26
CA ALA A 70 -76.18 36.72 -24.81
C ALA A 70 -77.12 35.47 -24.65
N PRO A 71 -77.91 35.28 -23.57
CA PRO A 71 -77.84 34.14 -22.66
C PRO A 71 -79.03 33.15 -22.78
N ASP A 72 -78.93 31.97 -22.15
CA ASP A 72 -79.93 31.48 -21.19
C ASP A 72 -79.58 30.09 -20.63
N GLU A 73 -79.39 30.08 -19.31
CA GLU A 73 -79.77 29.05 -18.33
C GLU A 73 -79.16 27.62 -18.28
N PRO A 74 -79.14 27.01 -17.08
CA PRO A 74 -78.10 26.08 -16.65
C PRO A 74 -78.60 24.64 -16.43
N ALA A 75 -77.73 23.64 -16.56
CA ALA A 75 -77.79 22.42 -15.74
C ALA A 75 -76.56 21.52 -15.97
N SER A 76 -75.98 21.06 -14.88
CA SER A 76 -74.84 20.16 -14.78
C SER A 76 -75.02 18.82 -15.50
N ALA A 77 -73.99 18.41 -16.25
CA ALA A 77 -73.15 17.23 -15.98
C ALA A 77 -72.72 16.51 -17.27
N THR A 78 -71.39 16.45 -17.45
CA THR A 78 -70.65 15.46 -18.25
C THR A 78 -70.79 15.53 -19.78
N GLN A 79 -69.94 16.34 -20.40
CA GLN A 79 -69.40 16.31 -21.79
C GLN A 79 -68.88 17.74 -22.05
N ALA A 80 -67.75 18.03 -22.70
CA ALA A 80 -66.93 17.30 -23.64
C ALA A 80 -65.46 17.72 -23.45
N VAL A 81 -64.51 16.79 -23.55
CA VAL A 81 -63.11 17.18 -23.80
C VAL A 81 -63.05 17.50 -25.30
N GLU A 82 -63.14 18.80 -25.61
CA GLU A 82 -62.87 19.36 -26.93
C GLU A 82 -61.56 18.76 -27.50
N PRO A 83 -61.48 18.46 -28.81
CA PRO A 83 -60.27 17.90 -29.41
C PRO A 83 -59.12 18.90 -29.25
N ARG A 84 -58.11 18.52 -28.48
CA ARG A 84 -56.85 19.27 -28.34
C ARG A 84 -56.21 19.42 -29.72
N GLU A 85 -55.97 20.64 -30.18
CA GLU A 85 -55.21 20.89 -31.41
C GLU A 85 -53.77 20.40 -31.24
N GLU A 86 -53.46 19.27 -31.87
CA GLU A 86 -52.10 18.79 -32.06
C GLU A 86 -51.50 19.49 -33.28
N GLN A 87 -50.43 20.24 -33.09
CA GLN A 87 -49.67 20.84 -34.19
C GLN A 87 -48.48 19.95 -34.53
N GLU A 88 -48.35 19.60 -35.81
CA GLU A 88 -47.24 18.79 -36.31
C GLU A 88 -46.11 19.68 -36.86
N LEU A 89 -44.89 19.44 -36.40
CA LEU A 89 -43.66 20.07 -36.89
C LEU A 89 -42.82 18.99 -37.56
N SER A 90 -42.52 19.14 -38.84
CA SER A 90 -41.69 18.19 -39.58
C SER A 90 -40.37 18.81 -40.02
N ALA A 91 -39.27 18.10 -39.77
CA ALA A 91 -37.97 18.42 -40.32
C ALA A 91 -37.79 17.67 -41.65
N GLY A 92 -37.36 18.38 -42.70
CA GLY A 92 -37.14 17.80 -44.03
C GLY A 92 -36.04 16.72 -44.07
N PRO A 93 -35.98 15.93 -45.15
CA PRO A 93 -35.00 14.85 -45.28
C PRO A 93 -33.57 15.38 -45.39
N LEU A 94 -32.61 14.59 -44.89
CA LEU A 94 -31.18 14.93 -44.89
C LEU A 94 -30.36 13.82 -45.57
N VAL A 95 -29.60 14.17 -46.60
CA VAL A 95 -28.73 13.23 -47.32
C VAL A 95 -27.31 13.25 -46.73
N ILE A 96 -26.79 12.09 -46.37
CA ILE A 96 -25.43 11.90 -45.82
C ILE A 96 -24.67 10.89 -46.68
N ARG A 97 -23.41 11.21 -47.03
CA ARG A 97 -22.51 10.29 -47.73
C ARG A 97 -21.60 9.56 -46.73
N VAL A 98 -21.68 8.23 -46.71
CA VAL A 98 -20.80 7.36 -45.89
C VAL A 98 -19.61 6.94 -46.74
N ALA A 99 -18.40 7.38 -46.35
CA ALA A 99 -17.16 7.03 -47.03
C ALA A 99 -16.66 5.64 -46.58
N SER A 100 -16.23 4.81 -47.54
CA SER A 100 -15.54 3.54 -47.25
C SER A 100 -14.10 3.80 -46.79
N VAL A 101 -13.65 3.07 -45.77
CA VAL A 101 -12.25 3.09 -45.28
C VAL A 101 -11.42 1.98 -45.93
N VAL A 102 -12.02 1.13 -46.77
CA VAL A 102 -11.30 0.16 -47.59
C VAL A 102 -10.65 0.94 -48.74
N GLY A 103 -9.32 1.03 -48.73
CA GLY A 103 -8.58 1.74 -49.77
C GLY A 103 -8.84 1.14 -51.16
N ASP A 104 -8.79 1.97 -52.20
CA ASP A 104 -9.08 1.60 -53.60
C ASP A 104 -8.27 0.40 -54.15
N ASP A 105 -7.24 -0.05 -53.42
CA ASP A 105 -6.34 -1.16 -53.77
C ASP A 105 -6.73 -2.53 -53.19
N ALA A 106 -7.82 -2.62 -52.41
CA ALA A 106 -8.24 -3.88 -51.81
C ALA A 106 -9.26 -4.62 -52.68
N ASP A 107 -8.77 -5.50 -53.55
CA ASP A 107 -9.61 -6.42 -54.33
C ASP A 107 -10.17 -7.54 -53.42
N PRO A 108 -11.50 -7.58 -53.15
CA PRO A 108 -12.12 -8.57 -52.28
C PRO A 108 -12.12 -9.98 -52.86
N THR A 109 -11.70 -10.17 -54.12
CA THR A 109 -11.55 -11.50 -54.73
C THR A 109 -10.15 -12.09 -54.61
N HIS A 110 -9.16 -11.32 -54.14
CA HIS A 110 -7.76 -11.73 -54.11
C HIS A 110 -7.22 -11.90 -52.68
N PHE A 111 -7.57 -13.02 -52.04
CA PHE A 111 -7.03 -13.39 -50.72
C PHE A 111 -5.55 -13.79 -50.84
N ARG A 112 -4.69 -13.26 -49.95
CA ARG A 112 -3.29 -13.68 -49.87
C ARG A 112 -3.18 -15.05 -49.18
N ASP A 113 -2.38 -15.94 -49.76
CA ASP A 113 -2.17 -17.28 -49.22
C ASP A 113 -1.40 -17.27 -47.88
N ILE A 114 -1.63 -18.30 -47.06
CA ILE A 114 -1.01 -18.46 -45.74
C ILE A 114 0.47 -18.83 -45.95
N LYS A 115 1.38 -17.97 -45.46
CA LYS A 115 2.82 -18.25 -45.50
C LYS A 115 3.11 -19.56 -44.75
N GLY A 116 3.83 -20.47 -45.40
CA GLY A 116 4.23 -21.76 -44.82
C GLY A 116 5.14 -21.64 -43.58
N ALA A 117 5.28 -22.75 -42.86
CA ALA A 117 6.11 -22.82 -41.66
C ALA A 117 7.58 -22.50 -41.96
N VAL A 118 8.19 -21.67 -41.12
CA VAL A 118 9.60 -21.30 -41.21
C VAL A 118 10.42 -22.30 -40.40
N ASP A 119 11.35 -23.00 -41.06
CA ASP A 119 12.29 -23.88 -40.36
C ASP A 119 13.27 -23.06 -39.51
N VAL A 120 13.21 -23.28 -38.19
CA VAL A 120 14.13 -22.66 -37.23
C VAL A 120 15.34 -23.58 -37.06
N PRO A 121 16.58 -23.13 -37.32
CA PRO A 121 17.76 -23.97 -37.18
C PRO A 121 18.05 -24.28 -35.69
N LEU A 122 17.52 -25.41 -35.22
CA LEU A 122 17.60 -25.87 -33.82
C LEU A 122 19.04 -26.18 -33.36
N GLU A 123 19.96 -26.47 -34.29
CA GLU A 123 21.36 -26.78 -33.95
C GLU A 123 22.06 -25.63 -33.23
N ARG A 124 21.79 -24.38 -33.65
CA ARG A 124 22.32 -23.19 -32.98
C ARG A 124 21.70 -23.02 -31.60
N ALA A 125 20.41 -23.33 -31.46
CA ALA A 125 19.67 -23.21 -30.19
C ALA A 125 20.23 -24.14 -29.10
N TRP A 126 20.70 -25.34 -29.45
CA TRP A 126 21.31 -26.26 -28.49
C TRP A 126 22.67 -25.76 -27.99
N ALA A 127 23.48 -25.12 -28.82
CA ALA A 127 24.71 -24.49 -28.37
C ALA A 127 24.42 -23.39 -27.33
N TRP A 128 23.43 -22.53 -27.58
CA TRP A 128 22.99 -21.52 -26.61
C TRP A 128 22.41 -22.14 -25.33
N ALA A 129 21.66 -23.23 -25.43
CA ALA A 129 21.14 -23.96 -24.28
C ALA A 129 22.26 -24.56 -23.41
N LEU A 130 23.31 -25.10 -24.03
CA LEU A 130 24.50 -25.61 -23.32
C LEU A 130 25.27 -24.48 -22.63
N TRP A 131 25.44 -23.34 -23.28
CA TRP A 131 26.05 -22.15 -22.66
C TRP A 131 25.22 -21.62 -21.48
N ALA A 132 23.89 -21.58 -21.62
CA ALA A 132 23.00 -21.20 -20.54
C ALA A 132 23.09 -22.16 -19.35
N LEU A 133 23.12 -23.47 -19.62
CA LEU A 133 23.30 -24.49 -18.59
C LEU A 133 24.65 -24.36 -17.89
N ALA A 134 25.74 -24.16 -18.64
CA ALA A 134 27.06 -23.94 -18.07
C ALA A 134 27.11 -22.69 -17.18
N ALA A 135 26.49 -21.59 -17.61
CA ALA A 135 26.38 -20.37 -16.81
C ALA A 135 25.61 -20.61 -15.50
N ILE A 136 24.50 -21.36 -15.55
CA ILE A 136 23.71 -21.73 -14.36
C ILE A 136 24.57 -22.56 -13.38
N VAL A 137 25.32 -23.54 -13.88
CA VAL A 137 26.20 -24.38 -13.05
C VAL A 137 27.29 -23.53 -12.38
N VAL A 138 27.91 -22.61 -13.11
CA VAL A 138 28.93 -21.69 -12.55
C VAL A 138 28.32 -20.79 -11.48
N LEU A 139 27.14 -20.20 -11.73
CA LEU A 139 26.45 -19.35 -10.77
C LEU A 139 26.03 -20.12 -9.51
N ALA A 140 25.52 -21.34 -9.66
CA ALA A 140 25.17 -22.21 -8.55
C ALA A 140 26.41 -22.58 -7.71
N GLY A 141 27.52 -22.94 -8.37
CA GLY A 141 28.80 -23.22 -7.72
C GLY A 141 29.34 -22.01 -6.95
N ALA A 142 29.31 -20.82 -7.56
CA ALA A 142 29.72 -19.58 -6.91
C ALA A 142 28.83 -19.26 -5.69
N PHE A 143 27.50 -19.41 -5.82
CA PHE A 143 26.56 -19.19 -4.74
C PHE A 143 26.81 -20.14 -3.55
N VAL A 144 27.00 -21.43 -3.82
CA VAL A 144 27.32 -22.44 -2.78
C VAL A 144 28.66 -22.11 -2.12
N ALA A 145 29.69 -21.78 -2.89
CA ALA A 145 31.00 -21.42 -2.37
C ALA A 145 30.95 -20.15 -1.49
N LEU A 146 30.20 -19.13 -1.90
CA LEU A 146 29.99 -17.91 -1.11
C LEU A 146 29.22 -18.21 0.19
N ARG A 147 28.19 -19.06 0.12
CA ARG A 147 27.41 -19.47 1.30
C ARG A 147 28.26 -20.30 2.26
N ALA A 148 29.08 -21.21 1.75
CA ALA A 148 30.01 -22.00 2.55
C ALA A 148 31.06 -21.12 3.22
N ARG A 149 31.66 -20.17 2.49
CA ARG A 149 32.60 -19.19 3.07
C ARG A 149 31.98 -18.32 4.16
N ARG A 150 30.72 -17.87 3.97
CA ARG A 150 29.99 -17.14 5.01
C ARG A 150 29.72 -17.98 6.24
N ARG A 151 29.34 -19.26 6.05
CA ARG A 151 29.13 -20.20 7.16
C ARG A 151 30.42 -20.54 7.91
N ALA A 152 31.53 -20.75 7.20
CA ALA A 152 32.83 -20.98 7.82
C ALA A 152 33.25 -19.77 8.69
N ARG A 153 33.13 -18.54 8.17
CA ARG A 153 33.39 -17.32 8.94
C ARG A 153 32.44 -17.13 10.14
N ALA A 154 31.18 -17.57 10.02
CA ALA A 154 30.24 -17.54 11.13
C ALA A 154 30.57 -18.59 12.21
N ALA A 155 31.13 -19.73 11.81
CA ALA A 155 31.59 -20.78 12.74
C ALA A 155 32.87 -20.38 13.50
N ASP A 156 33.72 -19.54 12.90
CA ASP A 156 34.95 -19.01 13.53
C ASP A 156 34.68 -17.80 14.45
N THR A 157 33.44 -17.30 14.51
CA THR A 157 33.11 -16.25 15.49
C THR A 157 32.90 -16.91 16.85
N PRO A 158 33.73 -16.63 17.87
CA PRO A 158 33.46 -17.14 19.20
C PRO A 158 32.05 -16.72 19.64
N PRO A 159 31.33 -17.58 20.38
CA PRO A 159 30.00 -17.23 20.88
C PRO A 159 30.09 -15.88 21.61
N PRO A 160 29.08 -15.01 21.46
CA PRO A 160 29.09 -13.72 22.14
C PRO A 160 29.32 -13.94 23.63
N PRO A 161 30.18 -13.15 24.28
CA PRO A 161 30.48 -13.32 25.69
C PRO A 161 29.17 -13.27 26.49
N PRO A 162 29.06 -14.04 27.60
CA PRO A 162 27.90 -13.99 28.47
C PRO A 162 27.55 -12.53 28.83
N PRO A 163 26.26 -12.17 28.97
CA PRO A 163 25.84 -10.79 29.18
C PRO A 163 26.58 -10.08 30.32
N HIS A 164 26.83 -10.79 31.43
CA HIS A 164 27.52 -10.25 32.61
C HIS A 164 29.02 -10.00 32.34
N VAL A 165 29.70 -10.90 31.62
CA VAL A 165 31.11 -10.73 31.21
C VAL A 165 31.25 -9.54 30.28
N TRP A 166 30.35 -9.41 29.31
CA TRP A 166 30.33 -8.26 28.41
C TRP A 166 30.12 -6.95 29.18
N ALA A 167 29.15 -6.91 30.09
CA ALA A 167 28.81 -5.71 30.84
C ALA A 167 29.96 -5.29 31.77
N LEU A 168 30.55 -6.22 32.52
CA LEU A 168 31.70 -5.93 33.38
C LEU A 168 32.89 -5.42 32.57
N GLY A 169 33.19 -6.05 31.43
CA GLY A 169 34.27 -5.58 30.54
C GLY A 169 34.03 -4.18 29.99
N GLU A 170 32.78 -3.83 29.67
CA GLU A 170 32.44 -2.49 29.19
C GLU A 170 32.46 -1.44 30.32
N LEU A 171 32.05 -1.82 31.54
CA LEU A 171 32.20 -0.97 32.73
C LEU A 171 33.69 -0.70 33.05
N ASP A 172 34.55 -1.70 32.88
CA ASP A 172 35.99 -1.55 33.10
C ASP A 172 36.64 -0.65 32.05
N ARG A 173 36.21 -0.74 30.78
CA ARG A 173 36.62 0.22 29.73
C ARG A 173 36.18 1.64 30.08
N LEU A 174 34.92 1.82 30.47
CA LEU A 174 34.39 3.14 30.85
C LEU A 174 35.15 3.72 32.06
N ALA A 175 35.50 2.89 33.04
CA ALA A 175 36.28 3.32 34.19
C ALA A 175 37.71 3.74 33.80
N ALA A 176 38.35 3.03 32.86
CA ALA A 176 39.70 3.33 32.40
C ALA A 176 39.81 4.66 31.64
N GLU A 177 38.71 5.17 31.08
CA GLU A 177 38.68 6.45 30.36
C GLU A 177 38.71 7.68 31.28
N ASP A 178 38.46 7.52 32.59
CA ASP A 178 38.44 8.58 33.62
C ASP A 178 37.68 9.86 33.19
N LEU A 179 36.52 9.68 32.55
CA LEU A 179 35.65 10.78 32.14
C LEU A 179 35.28 11.74 33.31
N PRO A 180 35.00 11.26 34.55
CA PRO A 180 34.80 12.14 35.70
C PRO A 180 36.02 13.01 36.02
N GLY A 181 37.25 12.48 35.90
CA GLY A 181 38.49 13.24 36.10
C GLY A 181 38.68 14.37 35.08
N ARG A 182 38.04 14.25 33.90
CA ARG A 182 38.04 15.25 32.83
C ARG A 182 36.85 16.21 32.89
N GLY A 183 35.98 16.09 33.89
CA GLY A 183 34.73 16.86 34.02
C GLY A 183 33.62 16.42 33.06
N ALA A 184 33.79 15.32 32.32
CA ALA A 184 32.83 14.81 31.34
C ALA A 184 31.75 13.94 31.99
N TYR A 185 31.09 14.46 33.04
CA TYR A 185 30.09 13.71 33.82
C TYR A 185 28.85 13.33 33.01
N HIS A 186 28.36 14.21 32.14
CA HIS A 186 27.18 13.91 31.33
C HIS A 186 27.39 12.68 30.43
N GLU A 187 28.53 12.64 29.71
CA GLU A 187 28.91 11.50 28.87
C GLU A 187 29.11 10.23 29.70
N TYR A 188 29.76 10.33 30.86
CA TYR A 188 29.97 9.23 31.77
C TYR A 188 28.65 8.58 32.20
N TYR A 189 27.68 9.36 32.70
CA TYR A 189 26.38 8.84 33.14
C TYR A 189 25.52 8.36 31.97
N TYR A 190 25.66 8.98 30.78
CA TYR A 190 25.01 8.51 29.56
C TYR A 190 25.49 7.10 29.19
N ARG A 191 26.81 6.88 29.12
CA ARG A 191 27.40 5.58 28.80
C ARG A 191 27.16 4.54 29.88
N LEU A 192 27.34 4.91 31.15
CA LEU A 192 27.16 4.03 32.30
C LEU A 192 25.74 3.43 32.33
N SER A 193 24.72 4.29 32.22
CA SER A 193 23.33 3.83 32.18
C SER A 193 22.99 3.05 30.90
N GLY A 194 23.61 3.38 29.76
CA GLY A 194 23.47 2.63 28.51
C GLY A 194 23.97 1.19 28.64
N ILE A 195 25.15 0.99 29.26
CA ILE A 195 25.73 -0.33 29.52
C ILE A 195 24.79 -1.18 30.39
N VAL A 196 24.29 -0.60 31.49
CA VAL A 196 23.38 -1.30 32.42
C VAL A 196 22.06 -1.66 31.73
N ARG A 197 21.47 -0.75 30.93
CA ARG A 197 20.24 -1.03 30.19
C ARG A 197 20.42 -2.15 29.17
N GLN A 198 21.51 -2.11 28.40
CA GLN A 198 21.82 -3.15 27.41
C GLN A 198 22.15 -4.50 28.07
N TYR A 199 22.78 -4.50 29.25
CA TYR A 199 22.98 -5.72 30.03
C TYR A 199 21.64 -6.35 30.40
N ILE A 200 20.69 -5.54 30.88
CA ILE A 200 19.39 -6.02 31.31
C ILE A 200 18.60 -6.57 30.13
N GLU A 201 18.63 -5.88 28.98
CA GLU A 201 18.04 -6.37 27.75
C GLU A 201 18.59 -7.74 27.33
N ARG A 202 19.91 -7.89 27.35
CA ARG A 202 20.56 -9.16 26.99
C ARG A 202 20.30 -10.29 27.99
N ARG A 203 20.14 -9.97 29.28
CA ARG A 203 20.01 -10.95 30.37
C ARG A 203 18.58 -11.39 30.62
N PHE A 204 17.65 -10.43 30.57
CA PHE A 204 16.25 -10.58 30.97
C PHE A 204 15.29 -10.48 29.77
N GLY A 205 15.80 -10.17 28.56
CA GLY A 205 14.97 -10.04 27.35
C GLY A 205 14.03 -8.83 27.37
N LEU A 206 14.28 -7.86 28.26
CA LEU A 206 13.48 -6.65 28.39
C LEU A 206 13.93 -5.60 27.37
N MET A 207 13.01 -5.00 26.60
CA MET A 207 13.35 -3.90 25.69
C MET A 207 13.64 -2.61 26.50
N ALA A 208 14.82 -2.55 27.10
CA ALA A 208 15.28 -1.48 27.98
C ALA A 208 15.69 -0.15 27.29
N PRO A 209 16.19 -0.14 26.03
CA PRO A 209 16.63 1.10 25.38
C PRO A 209 15.47 2.03 24.97
N GLU A 210 14.31 1.46 24.64
CA GLU A 210 13.18 2.19 24.04
C GLU A 210 12.16 2.71 25.06
N ARG A 211 12.38 2.43 26.37
CA ARG A 211 11.43 2.73 27.44
C ARG A 211 11.95 3.77 28.42
N THR A 212 11.00 4.54 28.96
CA THR A 212 11.28 5.45 30.06
C THR A 212 11.70 4.68 31.31
N THR A 213 12.45 5.31 32.20
CA THR A 213 12.96 4.68 33.43
C THR A 213 11.84 4.09 34.29
N GLU A 214 10.69 4.76 34.36
CA GLU A 214 9.53 4.32 35.13
C GLU A 214 8.89 3.05 34.54
N GLU A 215 8.65 3.02 33.23
CA GLU A 215 8.11 1.85 32.53
C GLU A 215 9.05 0.64 32.65
N PHE A 216 10.35 0.91 32.55
CA PHE A 216 11.39 -0.10 32.68
C PHE A 216 11.40 -0.73 34.08
N LEU A 217 11.33 0.07 35.15
CA LEU A 217 11.25 -0.45 36.53
C LEU A 217 9.97 -1.23 36.79
N LEU A 218 8.85 -0.83 36.18
CA LEU A 218 7.56 -1.49 36.33
C LEU A 218 7.53 -2.87 35.64
N GLU A 219 8.19 -3.00 34.48
CA GLU A 219 8.33 -4.27 33.76
C GLU A 219 9.37 -5.21 34.40
N ALA A 220 10.52 -4.66 34.82
CA ALA A 220 11.46 -5.38 35.69
C ALA A 220 10.77 -5.88 36.96
N GLY A 221 9.74 -5.15 37.41
CA GLY A 221 8.76 -5.49 38.45
C GLY A 221 8.03 -6.83 38.27
N ARG A 222 7.88 -7.30 37.03
CA ARG A 222 7.12 -8.50 36.67
C ARG A 222 7.99 -9.72 36.42
N ASP A 223 9.29 -9.54 36.24
CA ASP A 223 10.23 -10.64 36.02
C ASP A 223 10.62 -11.30 37.35
N PRO A 224 10.35 -12.62 37.55
CA PRO A 224 10.71 -13.35 38.76
C PRO A 224 12.23 -13.45 39.02
N SER A 225 13.05 -13.25 37.99
CA SER A 225 14.51 -13.35 38.10
C SER A 225 15.17 -12.08 38.63
N LEU A 226 14.44 -10.97 38.70
CA LEU A 226 14.84 -9.72 39.37
C LEU A 226 14.20 -9.64 40.76
N ARG A 227 14.96 -10.07 41.77
CA ARG A 227 14.58 -9.96 43.20
C ARG A 227 14.39 -8.50 43.62
N ASP A 228 13.58 -8.27 44.65
CA ASP A 228 13.31 -6.93 45.17
C ASP A 228 14.58 -6.18 45.62
N GLU A 229 15.56 -6.90 46.15
CA GLU A 229 16.89 -6.36 46.50
C GLU A 229 17.59 -5.73 45.29
N HIS A 230 17.52 -6.34 44.11
CA HIS A 230 18.13 -5.82 42.89
C HIS A 230 17.39 -4.60 42.37
N ARG A 231 16.07 -4.54 42.57
CA ARG A 231 15.23 -3.39 42.19
C ARG A 231 15.53 -2.18 43.07
N ALA A 232 15.72 -2.41 44.37
CA ALA A 232 16.10 -1.38 45.33
C ALA A 232 17.47 -0.76 45.02
N LEU A 233 18.36 -1.50 44.34
CA LEU A 233 19.64 -0.98 43.83
C LEU A 233 19.47 -0.25 42.49
N LEU A 234 18.68 -0.81 41.57
CA LEU A 234 18.57 -0.31 40.20
C LEU A 234 17.77 1.00 40.08
N ALA A 235 16.69 1.14 40.85
CA ALA A 235 15.82 2.32 40.81
C ALA A 235 16.56 3.63 41.16
N PRO A 236 17.22 3.77 42.33
CA PRO A 236 17.94 5.00 42.67
C PRO A 236 19.11 5.26 41.73
N PHE A 237 19.77 4.22 41.22
CA PHE A 237 20.84 4.35 40.22
C PHE A 237 20.35 4.99 38.92
N LEU A 238 19.24 4.50 38.35
CA LEU A 238 18.71 5.06 37.10
C LEU A 238 18.17 6.48 37.30
N GLN A 239 17.54 6.76 38.44
CA GLN A 239 17.10 8.12 38.80
C GLN A 239 18.29 9.09 38.90
N ALA A 240 19.39 8.70 39.54
CA ALA A 240 20.61 9.51 39.60
C ALA A 240 21.19 9.78 38.20
N CYS A 241 21.18 8.79 37.31
CA CYS A 241 21.61 8.97 35.93
C CYS A 241 20.73 9.98 35.18
N ASP A 242 19.41 9.93 35.37
CA ASP A 242 18.48 10.81 34.67
C ASP A 242 18.58 12.27 35.17
N LEU A 243 18.86 12.48 36.47
CA LEU A 243 19.16 13.82 37.01
C LEU A 243 20.38 14.46 36.34
N VAL A 244 21.45 13.70 36.13
CA VAL A 244 22.64 14.20 35.43
C VAL A 244 22.35 14.48 33.95
N LYS A 245 21.61 13.58 33.28
CA LYS A 245 21.32 13.70 31.85
C LYS A 245 20.39 14.86 31.50
N PHE A 246 19.38 15.10 32.34
CA PHE A 246 18.27 15.99 32.02
C PHE A 246 18.12 17.18 32.97
N ALA A 247 18.49 17.03 34.24
CA ALA A 247 18.30 18.07 35.27
C ALA A 247 19.53 18.98 35.49
N ARG A 248 20.57 18.87 34.65
CA ARG A 248 21.85 19.61 34.78
C ARG A 248 22.46 19.51 36.19
N TYR A 249 22.20 18.41 36.88
CA TYR A 249 22.83 18.13 38.15
C TYR A 249 24.34 17.96 37.94
N GLU A 250 25.15 18.60 38.78
CA GLU A 250 26.62 18.44 38.79
C GLU A 250 27.01 17.42 39.86
N PRO A 251 27.27 16.16 39.49
CA PRO A 251 27.66 15.12 40.44
C PRO A 251 29.10 15.34 40.89
N SER A 252 29.40 14.93 42.12
CA SER A 252 30.78 14.86 42.60
C SER A 252 31.49 13.62 42.05
N ARG A 253 32.83 13.60 42.16
CA ARG A 253 33.62 12.41 41.81
C ARG A 253 33.23 11.19 42.66
N SER A 254 32.92 11.41 43.94
CA SER A 254 32.42 10.38 44.85
C SER A 254 31.10 9.78 44.36
N ASP A 255 30.19 10.62 43.82
CA ASP A 255 28.91 10.14 43.28
C ASP A 255 29.12 9.29 42.03
N ALA A 256 30.06 9.67 41.17
CA ALA A 256 30.42 8.91 39.96
C ALA A 256 31.05 7.55 40.29
N GLU A 257 31.92 7.50 41.31
CA GLU A 257 32.52 6.26 41.82
C GLU A 257 31.47 5.35 42.46
N SER A 258 30.56 5.91 43.27
CA SER A 258 29.44 5.18 43.87
C SER A 258 28.48 4.60 42.83
N ALA A 259 28.18 5.38 41.77
CA ALA A 259 27.36 4.92 40.65
C ALA A 259 28.00 3.74 39.90
N MET A 260 29.31 3.79 39.65
CA MET A 260 30.06 2.67 39.05
C MET A 260 30.00 1.43 39.93
N GLN A 261 30.22 1.59 41.23
CA GLN A 261 30.19 0.47 42.16
C GLN A 261 28.80 -0.17 42.22
N THR A 262 27.75 0.66 42.20
CA THR A 262 26.36 0.19 42.16
C THR A 262 26.09 -0.60 40.88
N ALA A 263 26.51 -0.10 39.72
CA ALA A 263 26.39 -0.80 38.44
C ALA A 263 27.12 -2.16 38.43
N ARG A 264 28.36 -2.21 38.92
CA ARG A 264 29.14 -3.45 39.04
C ARG A 264 28.47 -4.45 39.97
N THR A 265 28.01 -3.99 41.13
CA THR A 265 27.33 -4.82 42.14
C THR A 265 26.06 -5.43 41.56
N PHE A 266 25.26 -4.63 40.87
CA PHE A 266 24.04 -5.10 40.20
C PHE A 266 24.34 -6.19 39.15
N VAL A 267 25.33 -5.98 38.28
CA VAL A 267 25.71 -6.99 37.27
C VAL A 267 26.22 -8.27 37.91
N ALA A 268 27.05 -8.17 38.94
CA ALA A 268 27.61 -9.32 39.65
C ALA A 268 26.54 -10.15 40.38
N GLN A 269 25.59 -9.50 41.05
CA GLN A 269 24.50 -10.17 41.78
C GLN A 269 23.46 -10.83 40.86
N THR A 270 23.33 -10.33 39.63
CA THR A 270 22.39 -10.85 38.63
C THR A 270 23.04 -11.79 37.62
N ALA A 271 24.34 -12.04 37.75
CA ALA A 271 25.05 -13.03 36.95
C ALA A 271 24.44 -14.43 37.20
N PRO A 272 24.20 -15.23 36.15
CA PRO A 272 23.77 -16.60 36.35
C PRO A 272 24.84 -17.34 37.17
N VAL A 273 24.40 -18.03 38.22
CA VAL A 273 25.27 -18.96 38.95
C VAL A 273 25.65 -20.05 37.96
N GLU A 274 26.88 -20.02 37.47
CA GLU A 274 27.45 -21.15 36.73
C GLU A 274 27.42 -22.33 37.69
N THR A 275 26.47 -23.24 37.50
CA THR A 275 26.61 -24.58 38.04
C THR A 275 27.67 -25.26 37.17
N PRO A 276 28.86 -25.59 37.68
CA PRO A 276 29.87 -26.27 36.89
C PRO A 276 29.43 -27.72 36.68
N ALA A 277 28.54 -27.94 35.72
CA ALA A 277 28.06 -29.26 35.32
C ALA A 277 28.21 -29.41 33.81
N SER A 278 29.45 -29.58 33.35
CA SER A 278 29.85 -30.46 32.24
C SER A 278 31.30 -30.14 31.81
N ALA A 279 32.25 -30.43 32.70
CA ALA A 279 33.68 -30.53 32.34
C ALA A 279 34.28 -31.88 32.76
N ALA A 280 33.44 -32.86 33.12
CA ALA A 280 33.88 -34.18 33.57
C ALA A 280 32.98 -35.28 32.95
N CYS A 281 33.09 -35.50 31.65
CA CYS A 281 32.80 -36.81 31.06
C CYS A 281 33.46 -36.91 29.68
N GLY A 282 34.72 -37.36 29.65
CA GLY A 282 35.45 -37.51 28.38
C GLY A 282 36.95 -37.71 28.52
N SER A 283 37.42 -38.47 29.50
CA SER A 283 38.79 -39.00 29.50
C SER A 283 38.87 -40.24 30.37
N ASP A 284 38.57 -41.40 29.78
CA ASP A 284 39.17 -42.68 30.18
C ASP A 284 38.80 -43.78 29.17
N GLN A 285 39.57 -43.88 28.09
CA GLN A 285 39.79 -45.12 27.33
C GLN A 285 41.14 -44.97 26.59
N ILE A 286 42.26 -45.00 27.32
CA ILE A 286 43.55 -45.41 26.74
C ILE A 286 43.79 -46.84 27.23
N GLY A 287 43.20 -47.78 26.49
CA GLY A 287 43.47 -49.20 26.60
C GLY A 287 44.89 -49.48 26.14
N ASN A 288 45.77 -49.65 27.12
CA ASN A 288 47.08 -50.28 27.04
C ASN A 288 47.03 -51.59 26.23
N ARG A 289 47.83 -51.69 25.16
CA ARG A 289 48.11 -52.95 24.47
C ARG A 289 49.60 -53.00 24.12
N VAL A 290 50.38 -53.58 25.03
CA VAL A 290 51.69 -54.17 24.76
C VAL A 290 51.61 -55.61 25.26
N GLY A 291 51.97 -56.56 24.40
CA GLY A 291 51.97 -58.01 24.68
C GLY A 291 51.47 -58.79 23.48
#